data_AF-A0A661PJM9-F1
#
_entry.id   AF-A0A661PJM9-F1
#
_cell.length_a   1.000
_cell.length_b   1.000
_cell.length_c   1.000
_cell.angle_alpha   90.00
_cell.angle_beta   90.00
_cell.angle_gamma   90.00
#
_symmetry.space_group_name_H-M   'P 1'
#
loop_
_entity.id
_entity.type
_entity.pdbx_description
1 polymer ?
#
loop_
_entity_poly.entity_id
_entity_poly.type
_entity_poly.pdbx_seq_one_letter_code
_entity_poly.pdbx_strand_id
1 'polypeptide(L)'
;MNTAAPLNLADEWIEAGYYYLKENWRYKALTCWWHGWQEAGKILPETIRDPSTEECNRFFSSCDFFSNWLRDYLFLLEENLERYPVAIQNGLQFCQEVVDRFPEMNYLLVNSFVETTSYLLLALGKSEQAFSLLEQLIEQHPKAAQGYVVLAATLSMDAQRFNLRPDFDRAKLLLLQAQKNATDCADWDVEMRLEDL
;
A
#
# COMPACT_ATOMS: atom_id res chain seq x y z
N MET A 1 -0.52 -28.76 20.88
CA MET A 1 -1.50 -27.72 21.26
C MET A 1 -0.77 -26.40 21.20
N ASN A 2 -1.01 -25.56 20.19
CA ASN A 2 -0.50 -24.19 20.16
C ASN A 2 -1.29 -23.40 21.20
N THR A 3 -0.64 -23.04 22.30
CA THR A 3 -1.16 -22.01 23.20
C THR A 3 -1.13 -20.70 22.43
N ALA A 4 -2.30 -20.14 22.12
CA ALA A 4 -2.41 -18.81 21.54
C ALA A 4 -1.60 -17.82 22.40
N ALA A 5 -0.85 -16.93 21.76
CA ALA A 5 -0.14 -15.88 22.46
C ALA A 5 -1.15 -15.05 23.27
N PRO A 6 -0.80 -14.58 24.49
CA PRO A 6 -1.66 -13.67 25.22
C PRO A 6 -1.89 -12.41 24.38
N LEU A 7 -3.15 -11.95 24.35
CA LEU A 7 -3.57 -10.73 23.66
C LEU A 7 -2.64 -9.58 24.08
N ASN A 8 -2.00 -8.93 23.11
CA ASN A 8 -1.13 -7.79 23.35
C ASN A 8 -1.80 -6.48 22.90
N LEU A 9 -1.19 -5.35 23.24
CA LEU A 9 -1.79 -4.05 22.92
C LEU A 9 -1.88 -3.79 21.40
N ALA A 10 -0.97 -4.35 20.59
CA ALA A 10 -1.08 -4.25 19.13
C ALA A 10 -2.32 -5.01 18.64
N ASP A 11 -2.59 -6.20 19.18
CA ASP A 11 -3.80 -6.97 18.88
C ASP A 11 -5.08 -6.19 19.23
N GLU A 12 -5.13 -5.55 20.40
CA GLU A 12 -6.28 -4.74 20.81
C GLU A 12 -6.56 -3.60 19.82
N TRP A 13 -5.51 -2.91 19.34
CA TRP A 13 -5.65 -1.85 18.35
C TRP A 13 -6.06 -2.36 16.96
N ILE A 14 -5.51 -3.49 16.54
CA ILE A 14 -5.85 -4.13 15.26
C ILE A 14 -7.33 -4.53 15.25
N GLU A 15 -7.78 -5.23 16.30
CA GLU A 15 -9.17 -5.66 16.45
C GLU A 15 -10.13 -4.47 16.57
N ALA A 16 -9.77 -3.43 17.34
CA ALA A 16 -10.55 -2.20 17.41
C ALA A 16 -10.67 -1.51 16.05
N GLY A 17 -9.62 -1.55 15.22
CA GLY A 17 -9.67 -1.01 13.86
C GLY A 17 -10.65 -1.77 12.96
N TYR A 18 -10.65 -3.10 12.99
CA TYR A 18 -11.65 -3.92 12.28
C TYR A 18 -13.07 -3.66 12.78
N TYR A 19 -13.26 -3.52 14.09
CA TYR A 19 -14.55 -3.14 14.67
C TYR A 19 -15.03 -1.80 14.12
N TYR A 20 -14.20 -0.76 14.13
CA TYR A 20 -14.58 0.55 13.61
C TYR A 20 -14.78 0.58 12.10
N LEU A 21 -14.07 -0.27 11.34
CA LEU A 21 -14.30 -0.41 9.91
C LEU A 21 -15.70 -0.99 9.65
N LYS A 22 -16.10 -2.03 10.39
CA LYS A 22 -17.44 -2.63 10.32
C LYS A 22 -18.56 -1.64 10.67
N GLU A 23 -18.32 -0.76 11.65
CA GLU A 23 -19.26 0.31 12.03
C GLU A 23 -19.19 1.54 11.12
N ASN A 24 -18.43 1.48 10.02
CA ASN A 24 -18.21 2.56 9.04
C ASN A 24 -17.63 3.85 9.68
N TRP A 25 -16.86 3.71 10.75
CA TRP A 25 -16.13 4.80 11.42
C TRP A 25 -14.68 4.85 10.94
N ARG A 26 -14.48 5.10 9.65
CA ARG A 26 -13.18 5.01 8.96
C ARG A 26 -12.04 5.80 9.64
N TYR A 27 -12.29 7.03 10.10
CA TYR A 27 -11.25 7.81 10.81
C TYR A 27 -10.76 7.12 12.09
N LYS A 28 -11.67 6.51 12.86
CA LYS A 28 -11.31 5.78 14.06
C LYS A 28 -10.55 4.50 13.71
N ALA A 29 -10.93 3.80 12.64
CA ALA A 29 -10.20 2.64 12.15
C ALA A 29 -8.76 3.00 11.76
N LEU A 30 -8.56 4.08 10.99
CA LEU A 30 -7.24 4.61 10.64
C LEU A 30 -6.41 4.95 11.88
N THR A 31 -7.02 5.59 12.87
CA THR A 31 -6.33 5.94 14.12
C THR A 31 -5.94 4.70 14.91
N CYS A 32 -6.82 3.69 14.99
CA CYS A 32 -6.52 2.44 15.67
C CYS A 32 -5.39 1.68 14.98
N TRP A 33 -5.43 1.52 13.65
CA TRP A 33 -4.37 0.81 12.94
C TRP A 33 -3.03 1.55 12.92
N TRP A 34 -3.04 2.90 12.96
CA TRP A 34 -1.83 3.66 13.24
C TRP A 34 -1.23 3.29 14.60
N HIS A 35 -2.03 3.27 15.66
CA HIS A 35 -1.55 2.85 16.98
C HIS A 35 -1.14 1.37 17.03
N GLY A 36 -1.86 0.49 16.33
CA GLY A 36 -1.52 -0.92 16.17
C GLY A 36 -0.14 -1.11 15.58
N TRP A 37 0.22 -0.34 14.55
CA TRP A 37 1.57 -0.34 13.99
C TRP A 37 2.64 0.10 15.01
N GLN A 38 2.39 1.19 15.74
CA GLN A 38 3.32 1.71 16.74
C GLN A 38 3.55 0.72 17.88
N GLU A 39 2.53 -0.05 18.29
CA GLU A 39 2.69 -1.10 19.30
C GLU A 39 3.33 -2.37 18.73
N ALA A 40 3.02 -2.74 17.48
CA ALA A 40 3.65 -3.87 16.79
C ALA A 40 5.18 -3.70 16.71
N GLY A 41 5.65 -2.48 16.42
CA GLY A 41 7.07 -2.16 16.38
C GLY A 41 7.82 -2.39 17.70
N LYS A 42 7.13 -2.35 18.85
CA LYS A 42 7.73 -2.58 20.17
C LYS A 42 7.90 -4.06 20.52
N ILE A 43 7.08 -4.93 19.93
CA ILE A 43 7.06 -6.36 20.24
C ILE A 43 7.77 -7.21 19.19
N LEU A 44 7.88 -6.74 17.95
CA LEU A 44 8.51 -7.47 16.86
C LEU A 44 10.04 -7.45 16.97
N PRO A 45 10.71 -8.61 17.15
CA PRO A 45 12.17 -8.69 17.21
C PRO A 45 12.82 -8.28 15.89
N GLU A 46 13.94 -7.54 15.93
CA GLU A 46 14.68 -7.07 14.75
C GLU A 46 15.09 -8.20 13.78
N THR A 47 15.19 -9.43 14.29
CA THR A 47 15.49 -10.64 13.50
C THR A 47 14.38 -11.03 12.52
N ILE A 48 13.14 -10.58 12.74
CA ILE A 48 12.03 -10.78 11.80
C ILE A 48 12.15 -9.73 10.71
N ARG A 49 12.44 -10.17 9.48
CA ARG A 49 12.70 -9.30 8.32
C ARG A 49 11.70 -9.48 7.17
N ASP A 50 10.76 -10.41 7.29
CA ASP A 50 9.61 -10.61 6.38
C ASP A 50 8.32 -10.79 7.20
N PRO A 51 7.29 -9.95 6.99
CA PRO A 51 6.04 -9.98 7.74
C PRO A 51 5.14 -11.17 7.37
N SER A 52 5.49 -11.94 6.34
CA SER A 52 4.70 -13.08 5.86
C SER A 52 5.08 -14.40 6.53
N THR A 53 6.13 -14.40 7.35
CA THR A 53 6.64 -15.60 8.00
C THR A 53 5.72 -16.10 9.11
N GLU A 54 5.67 -17.42 9.32
CA GLU A 54 4.98 -18.00 10.48
C GLU A 54 5.52 -17.47 11.81
N GLU A 55 6.82 -17.16 11.86
CA GLU A 55 7.44 -16.56 13.05
C GLU A 55 6.83 -15.20 13.37
N CYS A 56 6.64 -14.33 12.37
CA CYS A 56 5.96 -13.04 12.55
C CYS A 56 4.52 -13.23 13.04
N ASN A 57 3.77 -14.14 12.42
CA ASN A 57 2.36 -14.35 12.76
C ASN A 57 2.14 -14.85 14.19
N ARG A 58 3.14 -15.46 14.85
CA ARG A 58 3.02 -15.89 16.25
C ARG A 58 2.92 -14.73 17.25
N PHE A 59 3.27 -13.52 16.85
CA PHE A 59 3.19 -12.33 17.70
C PHE A 59 1.80 -11.70 17.71
N PHE A 60 0.90 -12.13 16.84
CA PHE A 60 -0.42 -11.56 16.69
C PHE A 60 -1.49 -12.64 16.80
N SER A 61 -2.57 -12.33 17.50
CA SER A 61 -3.72 -13.19 17.69
C SER A 61 -5.00 -12.62 17.07
N SER A 62 -5.00 -11.33 16.76
CA SER A 62 -6.11 -10.58 16.17
C SER A 62 -6.21 -10.68 14.63
N CYS A 63 -5.17 -11.21 13.97
CA CYS A 63 -5.15 -11.40 12.53
C CYS A 63 -4.54 -12.76 12.17
N ASP A 64 -5.06 -13.41 11.13
CA ASP A 64 -4.53 -14.69 10.66
C ASP A 64 -3.12 -14.55 10.08
N PHE A 65 -2.87 -13.44 9.36
CA PHE A 65 -1.59 -13.11 8.76
C PHE A 65 -1.31 -11.62 8.93
N PHE A 66 -0.17 -11.29 9.55
CA PHE A 66 0.21 -9.90 9.79
C PHE A 66 0.39 -9.12 8.46
N SER A 67 0.94 -9.77 7.44
CA SER A 67 1.05 -9.20 6.10
C SER A 67 -0.30 -8.87 5.44
N ASN A 68 -1.38 -9.59 5.77
CA ASN A 68 -2.72 -9.24 5.30
C ASN A 68 -3.25 -7.99 6.00
N TRP A 69 -3.05 -7.87 7.31
CA TRP A 69 -3.42 -6.65 8.04
C TRP A 69 -2.68 -5.42 7.50
N LEU A 70 -1.39 -5.55 7.15
CA LEU A 70 -0.64 -4.48 6.49
C LEU A 70 -1.30 -4.03 5.19
N ARG A 71 -1.74 -4.97 4.34
CA ARG A 71 -2.46 -4.69 3.09
C ARG A 71 -3.83 -4.05 3.33
N ASP A 72 -4.57 -4.54 4.31
CA ASP A 72 -5.87 -3.95 4.70
C ASP A 72 -5.69 -2.49 5.11
N TYR A 73 -4.61 -2.18 5.83
CA TYR A 73 -4.32 -0.80 6.22
C TYR A 73 -3.94 0.09 5.03
N LEU A 74 -3.14 -0.41 4.07
CA LEU A 74 -2.87 0.31 2.81
C LEU A 74 -4.16 0.65 2.07
N PHE A 75 -5.05 -0.33 1.92
CA PHE A 75 -6.35 -0.12 1.27
C PHE A 75 -7.19 0.94 1.99
N LEU A 76 -7.23 0.89 3.33
CA LEU A 76 -7.96 1.89 4.11
C LEU A 76 -7.36 3.29 3.97
N LEU A 77 -6.04 3.43 3.85
CA LEU A 77 -5.40 4.72 3.58
C LEU A 77 -5.84 5.27 2.22
N GLU A 78 -5.82 4.43 1.18
CA GLU A 78 -6.18 4.80 -0.19
C GLU A 78 -7.64 5.22 -0.35
N GLU A 79 -8.57 4.54 0.32
CA GLU A 79 -9.99 4.93 0.32
C GLU A 79 -10.25 6.30 0.95
N ASN A 80 -9.31 6.83 1.74
CA ASN A 80 -9.52 8.00 2.58
C ASN A 80 -8.57 9.17 2.30
N LEU A 81 -7.81 9.13 1.21
CA LEU A 81 -6.83 10.16 0.83
C LEU A 81 -7.38 11.59 0.80
N GLU A 82 -8.66 11.76 0.43
CA GLU A 82 -9.28 13.09 0.31
C GLU A 82 -9.91 13.60 1.61
N ARG A 83 -10.06 12.74 2.63
CA ARG A 83 -10.89 13.04 3.80
C ARG A 83 -10.10 13.42 5.04
N TYR A 84 -8.95 12.80 5.25
CA TYR A 84 -8.23 12.87 6.53
C TYR A 84 -6.76 13.21 6.33
N PRO A 85 -6.38 14.50 6.25
CA PRO A 85 -5.00 14.92 6.01
C PRO A 85 -3.98 14.37 7.01
N VAL A 86 -4.37 14.23 8.29
CA VAL A 86 -3.52 13.63 9.33
C VAL A 86 -3.20 12.17 9.02
N ALA A 87 -4.16 11.42 8.47
CA ALA A 87 -3.94 10.03 8.08
C ALA A 87 -2.96 9.90 6.89
N ILE A 88 -2.87 10.91 6.02
CA ILE A 88 -1.92 10.91 4.90
C ILE A 88 -0.48 10.98 5.43
N GLN A 89 -0.21 11.85 6.40
CA GLN A 89 1.11 11.97 7.00
C GLN A 89 1.52 10.70 7.76
N ASN A 90 0.60 10.17 8.57
CA ASN A 90 0.83 8.89 9.25
C ASN A 90 1.02 7.74 8.26
N GLY A 91 0.26 7.74 7.14
CA GLY A 91 0.38 6.76 6.07
C GLY A 91 1.75 6.77 5.41
N LEU A 92 2.32 7.96 5.15
CA LEU A 92 3.69 8.06 4.59
C LEU A 92 4.72 7.52 5.56
N GLN A 93 4.62 7.89 6.83
CA GLN A 93 5.51 7.38 7.87
C GLN A 93 5.38 5.85 8.00
N PHE A 94 4.15 5.34 8.05
CA PHE A 94 3.86 3.91 8.07
C PHE A 94 4.49 3.17 6.90
N CYS A 95 4.29 3.64 5.66
CA CYS A 95 4.81 2.96 4.48
C CYS A 95 6.34 2.90 4.50
N GLN A 96 7.00 4.01 4.87
CA GLN A 96 8.46 4.06 4.99
C GLN A 96 8.96 3.11 6.09
N GLU A 97 8.36 3.17 7.28
CA GLU A 97 8.76 2.33 8.42
C GLU A 97 8.58 0.85 8.12
N VAL A 98 7.51 0.43 7.43
CA VAL A 98 7.30 -0.97 7.06
C VAL A 98 8.35 -1.46 6.07
N VAL A 99 8.63 -0.69 5.02
CA VAL A 99 9.64 -1.06 4.01
C VAL A 99 11.03 -1.15 4.64
N ASP A 100 11.39 -0.20 5.50
CA ASP A 100 12.68 -0.22 6.22
C ASP A 100 12.75 -1.39 7.21
N ARG A 101 11.64 -1.72 7.87
CA ARG A 101 11.56 -2.77 8.89
C ARG A 101 11.68 -4.17 8.30
N PHE A 102 11.15 -4.38 7.09
CA PHE A 102 11.05 -5.68 6.45
C PHE A 102 11.74 -5.73 5.07
N PRO A 103 13.08 -5.72 5.04
CA PRO A 103 13.83 -5.71 3.78
C PRO A 103 13.78 -7.04 3.01
N GLU A 104 13.27 -8.12 3.61
CA GLU A 104 13.09 -9.44 2.97
C GLU A 104 11.63 -9.68 2.55
N MET A 105 10.78 -8.65 2.67
CA MET A 105 9.40 -8.69 2.23
C MET A 105 9.30 -9.00 0.73
N ASN A 106 8.30 -9.82 0.36
CA ASN A 106 8.02 -10.13 -1.04
C ASN A 106 7.85 -8.84 -1.87
N TYR A 107 8.49 -8.79 -3.04
CA TYR A 107 8.48 -7.62 -3.91
C TYR A 107 7.07 -7.14 -4.29
N LEU A 108 6.07 -8.02 -4.42
CA LEU A 108 4.68 -7.62 -4.69
C LEU A 108 4.10 -6.76 -3.55
N LEU A 109 4.44 -7.11 -2.30
CA LEU A 109 4.02 -6.31 -1.15
C LEU A 109 4.82 -5.01 -1.09
N VAL A 110 6.13 -5.03 -1.36
CA VAL A 110 6.95 -3.81 -1.50
C VAL A 110 6.35 -2.86 -2.54
N ASN A 111 5.97 -3.37 -3.72
CA ASN A 111 5.36 -2.57 -4.77
C ASN A 111 4.03 -1.96 -4.31
N SER A 112 3.23 -2.69 -3.52
CA SER A 112 1.98 -2.15 -2.94
C SER A 112 2.27 -0.96 -2.01
N PHE A 113 3.31 -1.04 -1.18
CA PHE A 113 3.76 0.08 -0.36
C PHE A 113 4.25 1.28 -1.19
N VAL A 114 4.98 1.02 -2.28
CA VAL A 114 5.45 2.05 -3.21
C VAL A 114 4.27 2.74 -3.90
N GLU A 115 3.28 1.99 -4.36
CA GLU A 115 2.04 2.48 -4.95
C GLU A 115 1.28 3.37 -3.96
N THR A 116 0.96 2.88 -2.76
CA THR A 116 0.26 3.68 -1.74
C THR A 116 1.07 4.93 -1.37
N THR A 117 2.40 4.83 -1.26
CA THR A 117 3.28 5.99 -1.02
C THR A 117 3.14 7.03 -2.13
N SER A 118 3.07 6.61 -3.39
CA SER A 118 2.86 7.53 -4.51
C SER A 118 1.52 8.27 -4.40
N TYR A 119 0.44 7.57 -4.06
CA TYR A 119 -0.88 8.18 -3.87
C TYR A 119 -0.93 9.16 -2.69
N LEU A 120 -0.27 8.83 -1.59
CA LEU A 120 -0.13 9.71 -0.44
C LEU A 120 0.68 10.97 -0.79
N LEU A 121 1.76 10.84 -1.57
CA LEU A 121 2.54 11.98 -2.07
C LEU A 121 1.71 12.88 -2.99
N LEU A 122 0.92 12.29 -3.88
CA LEU A 122 0.01 13.01 -4.78
C LEU A 122 -1.06 13.78 -3.99
N ALA A 123 -1.65 13.16 -2.96
CA ALA A 123 -2.62 13.81 -2.08
C ALA A 123 -2.02 15.00 -1.31
N LEU A 124 -0.70 15.03 -1.11
CA LEU A 124 0.03 16.18 -0.54
C LEU A 124 0.50 17.20 -1.60
N GLY A 125 0.16 17.01 -2.87
CA GLY A 125 0.61 17.87 -3.97
C GLY A 125 2.09 17.69 -4.35
N LYS A 126 2.74 16.62 -3.90
CA LYS A 126 4.15 16.30 -4.19
C LYS A 126 4.27 15.42 -5.44
N SER A 127 3.68 15.87 -6.55
CA SER A 127 3.57 15.09 -7.78
C SER A 127 4.92 14.68 -8.39
N GLU A 128 5.92 15.56 -8.38
CA GLU A 128 7.25 15.24 -8.89
C GLU A 128 7.88 14.05 -8.15
N GLN A 129 7.74 13.99 -6.82
CA GLN A 129 8.25 12.87 -6.02
C GLN A 129 7.47 11.59 -6.29
N ALA A 130 6.15 11.68 -6.41
CA ALA A 130 5.32 10.52 -6.73
C ALA A 130 5.64 9.94 -8.12
N PHE A 131 5.80 10.78 -9.13
CA PHE A 131 6.15 10.33 -10.48
C PHE A 131 7.55 9.73 -10.54
N SER A 132 8.53 10.36 -9.89
CA SER A 132 9.88 9.80 -9.80
C SER A 132 9.87 8.42 -9.13
N LEU A 133 9.05 8.23 -8.10
CA LEU A 133 8.92 6.96 -7.39
C LEU A 133 8.31 5.87 -8.30
N LEU A 134 7.26 6.20 -9.05
CA LEU A 134 6.61 5.26 -9.97
C LEU A 134 7.48 4.93 -11.20
N GLU A 135 8.24 5.91 -11.70
CA GLU A 135 9.24 5.69 -12.75
C GLU A 135 10.34 4.75 -12.26
N GLN A 136 10.85 4.96 -11.04
CA GLN A 136 11.81 4.06 -10.42
C GLN A 136 11.25 2.64 -10.22
N LEU A 137 9.98 2.51 -9.85
CA LEU A 137 9.31 1.21 -9.74
C LEU A 137 9.33 0.46 -11.08
N ILE A 138 9.03 1.15 -12.19
CA ILE A 138 9.12 0.59 -13.54
C ILE A 138 10.56 0.19 -13.89
N GLU A 139 11.55 1.01 -13.57
CA GLU A 139 12.96 0.73 -13.85
C GLU A 139 13.48 -0.50 -13.08
N GLN A 140 13.08 -0.64 -11.81
CA GLN A 140 13.49 -1.76 -10.96
C GLN A 140 12.78 -3.06 -11.33
N HIS A 141 11.52 -2.97 -11.77
CA HIS A 141 10.69 -4.13 -12.08
C HIS A 141 10.03 -4.01 -13.47
N PRO A 142 10.83 -3.94 -14.57
CA PRO A 142 10.29 -3.69 -15.92
C PRO A 142 9.43 -4.83 -16.46
N LYS A 143 9.45 -6.00 -15.81
CA LYS A 143 8.62 -7.16 -16.17
C LYS A 143 7.29 -7.21 -15.39
N ALA A 144 7.07 -6.30 -14.44
CA ALA A 144 5.83 -6.20 -13.68
C ALA A 144 4.96 -5.07 -14.25
N ALA A 145 3.71 -5.36 -14.58
CA ALA A 145 2.79 -4.41 -15.18
C ALA A 145 2.35 -3.30 -14.19
N GLN A 146 2.40 -3.58 -12.88
CA GLN A 146 1.97 -2.67 -11.81
C GLN A 146 2.48 -1.24 -11.97
N GLY A 147 3.80 -1.04 -12.08
CA GLY A 147 4.37 0.31 -12.15
C GLY A 147 3.86 1.10 -13.37
N TYR A 148 3.75 0.45 -14.52
CA TYR A 148 3.21 1.05 -15.73
C TYR A 148 1.73 1.42 -15.57
N VAL A 149 0.93 0.51 -15.03
CA VAL A 149 -0.52 0.68 -14.86
C VAL A 149 -0.84 1.77 -13.85
N VAL A 150 -0.17 1.78 -12.70
CA VAL A 150 -0.36 2.79 -11.65
C VAL A 150 0.00 4.19 -12.16
N LEU A 151 1.14 4.34 -12.85
CA LEU A 151 1.53 5.62 -13.43
C LEU A 151 0.56 6.07 -14.53
N ALA A 152 0.13 5.15 -15.41
CA ALA A 152 -0.86 5.45 -16.44
C ALA A 152 -2.20 5.89 -15.85
N ALA A 153 -2.71 5.20 -14.83
CA ALA A 153 -3.94 5.56 -14.13
C ALA A 153 -3.85 6.96 -13.49
N THR A 154 -2.73 7.25 -12.83
CA THR A 154 -2.45 8.57 -12.24
C THR A 154 -2.45 9.71 -13.27
N LEU A 155 -2.00 9.42 -14.50
CA LEU A 155 -1.97 10.39 -15.60
C LEU A 155 -3.29 10.47 -16.37
N SER A 156 -4.26 9.60 -16.09
CA SER A 156 -5.53 9.51 -16.82
C SER A 156 -6.73 9.59 -15.87
N MET A 157 -7.32 8.45 -15.51
CA MET A 157 -8.55 8.34 -14.73
C MET A 157 -8.44 9.01 -13.36
N ASP A 158 -7.29 8.88 -12.71
CA ASP A 158 -7.06 9.43 -11.37
C ASP A 158 -6.48 10.85 -11.40
N ALA A 159 -6.15 11.40 -12.57
CA ALA A 159 -5.51 12.72 -12.65
C ALA A 159 -6.36 13.81 -11.98
N GLN A 160 -7.67 13.81 -12.23
CA GLN A 160 -8.58 14.77 -11.62
C GLN A 160 -8.65 14.62 -10.10
N ARG A 161 -8.59 13.39 -9.58
CA ARG A 161 -8.60 13.08 -8.15
C ARG A 161 -7.48 13.81 -7.41
N PHE A 162 -6.32 13.92 -8.03
CA PHE A 162 -5.12 14.54 -7.47
C PHE A 162 -4.87 15.97 -7.97
N ASN A 163 -5.88 16.61 -8.58
CA ASN A 163 -5.77 17.96 -9.17
C ASN A 163 -4.61 18.08 -10.19
N LEU A 164 -4.37 17.01 -10.95
CA LEU A 164 -3.43 16.96 -12.05
C LEU A 164 -4.14 17.27 -13.36
N ARG A 165 -3.39 17.78 -14.34
CA ARG A 165 -3.84 17.82 -15.72
C ARG A 165 -3.69 16.41 -16.31
N PRO A 166 -4.75 15.79 -16.86
CA PRO A 166 -4.63 14.51 -17.54
C PRO A 166 -3.66 14.56 -18.73
N ASP A 167 -2.89 13.50 -18.91
CA ASP A 167 -1.95 13.24 -20.00
C ASP A 167 -2.19 11.82 -20.56
N PHE A 168 -3.29 11.71 -21.33
CA PHE A 168 -3.73 10.45 -21.93
C PHE A 168 -2.72 9.87 -22.92
N ASP A 169 -1.97 10.71 -23.63
CA ASP A 169 -0.95 10.26 -24.58
C ASP A 169 0.18 9.53 -23.83
N ARG A 170 0.66 10.11 -22.71
CA ARG A 170 1.66 9.46 -21.88
C ARG A 170 1.12 8.21 -21.19
N ALA A 171 -0.12 8.24 -20.67
CA ALA A 171 -0.77 7.07 -20.08
C ALA A 171 -0.85 5.91 -21.08
N LYS A 172 -1.26 6.17 -22.33
CA LYS A 172 -1.32 5.19 -23.41
C LYS A 172 0.06 4.62 -23.74
N LEU A 173 1.08 5.47 -23.83
CA LEU A 173 2.46 5.00 -24.08
C LEU A 173 2.95 4.06 -22.98
N LEU A 174 2.64 4.33 -21.71
CA LEU A 174 3.01 3.47 -20.58
C LEU A 174 2.33 2.10 -20.65
N LEU A 175 1.04 2.05 -20.97
CA LEU A 175 0.35 0.77 -21.12
C LEU A 175 0.85 -0.04 -22.33
N LEU A 176 1.20 0.63 -23.44
CA LEU A 176 1.86 -0.03 -24.59
C LEU A 176 3.25 -0.56 -24.22
N GLN A 177 4.00 0.15 -23.37
CA GLN A 177 5.27 -0.35 -22.83
C GLN A 177 5.05 -1.56 -21.91
N ALA A 178 4.00 -1.56 -21.08
CA ALA A 178 3.63 -2.71 -20.28
C ALA A 178 3.38 -3.94 -21.16
N GLN A 179 2.54 -3.84 -22.20
CA GLN A 179 2.26 -4.96 -23.12
C GLN A 179 3.53 -5.54 -23.76
N LYS A 180 4.55 -4.71 -23.99
CA LYS A 180 5.81 -5.12 -24.60
C LYS A 180 6.77 -5.78 -23.61
N ASN A 181 6.83 -5.27 -22.37
CA ASN A 181 7.90 -5.59 -21.42
C ASN A 181 7.44 -6.49 -20.26
N ALA A 182 6.19 -6.34 -19.81
CA ALA A 182 5.66 -7.01 -18.63
C ALA A 182 5.09 -8.40 -18.95
N THR A 183 5.23 -9.32 -17.99
CA THR A 183 4.81 -10.73 -18.15
C THR A 183 3.46 -11.04 -17.51
N ASP A 184 2.95 -10.13 -16.70
CA ASP A 184 1.72 -10.22 -15.89
C ASP A 184 0.63 -9.25 -16.38
N CYS A 185 0.67 -8.84 -17.66
CA CYS A 185 -0.28 -7.87 -18.22
C CYS A 185 -1.76 -8.28 -18.06
N ALA A 186 -2.05 -9.57 -18.07
CA ALA A 186 -3.41 -10.08 -17.90
C ALA A 186 -3.92 -9.90 -16.46
N ASP A 187 -3.05 -10.02 -15.46
CA ASP A 187 -3.43 -9.85 -14.04
C ASP A 187 -3.73 -8.38 -13.69
N TRP A 188 -3.32 -7.45 -14.57
CA TRP A 188 -3.46 -6.01 -14.40
C TRP A 188 -4.40 -5.36 -15.44
N ASP A 189 -5.10 -6.17 -16.23
CA ASP A 189 -6.08 -5.73 -17.24
C ASP A 189 -5.54 -4.69 -18.23
N VAL A 190 -4.26 -4.80 -18.63
CA VAL A 190 -3.57 -3.77 -19.44
C VAL A 190 -4.30 -3.51 -20.77
N GLU A 191 -4.83 -4.55 -21.41
CA GLU A 191 -5.56 -4.42 -22.69
C GLU A 191 -6.89 -3.67 -22.51
N MET A 192 -7.69 -4.01 -21.50
CA MET A 192 -8.94 -3.32 -21.19
C MET A 192 -8.69 -1.84 -20.86
N ARG A 193 -7.66 -1.56 -20.06
CA ARG A 193 -7.27 -0.18 -19.72
C ARG A 193 -6.84 0.63 -20.94
N LEU A 194 -6.25 -0.01 -21.96
CA LEU A 194 -5.92 0.67 -23.23
C LEU A 194 -7.16 1.01 -24.06
N GLU A 195 -8.23 0.22 -23.96
CA GLU A 195 -9.50 0.46 -24.64
C GLU A 195 -10.31 1.58 -23.96
N ASP A 196 -10.16 1.71 -22.64
CA ASP A 196 -10.88 2.71 -21.82
C ASP A 196 -10.26 4.13 -21.84
N LEU A 197 -9.04 4.30 -22.36
CA LEU A 197 -8.34 5.60 -22.50
C LEU A 197 -8.81 6.41 -23.72
#